data_AF-A0A8B6D7P5-F1
#
_entry.id   AF-A0A8B6D7P5-F1
#
_cell.length_a   1.000
_cell.length_b   1.000
_cell.length_c   1.000
_cell.angle_alpha   90.00
_cell.angle_beta   90.00
_cell.angle_gamma   90.00
#
_symmetry.space_group_name_H-M   'P 1'
#
loop_
_entity.id
_entity.type
_entity.pdbx_description
1 polymer ?
#
loop_
_entity_poly.entity_id
_entity_poly.type
_entity_poly.pdbx_seq_one_letter_code
_entity_poly.pdbx_strand_id
1 'polypeptide(L)'
;MYPEPKLTPSDPFKKAEDKMLSETFSKVIALYYEVPASLANDTFPVTLKKYLREMQRYENSLEKRGDFFGGAKPCMVDFMIWPWFERIGVISVVAPETDITEDRFPRLAAWMKRMYEIPAVINTYVKPEHHSHFFKTLHEGSPEYDHGVLQSNL
;
A
#
# COMPACT_ATOMS: atom_id res chain seq x y z
N MET A 1 27.41 -4.61 -1.98
CA MET A 1 26.25 -4.70 -2.89
C MET A 1 25.77 -6.13 -2.87
N TYR A 2 24.45 -6.35 -2.77
CA TYR A 2 23.88 -7.69 -2.90
C TYR A 2 23.81 -8.07 -4.39
N PRO A 3 24.15 -9.32 -4.76
CA PRO A 3 24.46 -9.67 -6.15
C PRO A 3 23.22 -9.72 -7.07
N GLU A 4 22.15 -10.44 -6.73
CA GLU A 4 20.91 -10.54 -7.53
C GLU A 4 19.72 -10.99 -6.66
N PRO A 5 18.46 -10.70 -7.05
CA PRO A 5 18.06 -9.88 -8.19
C PRO A 5 18.16 -8.37 -7.91
N LYS A 6 18.59 -7.59 -8.91
CA LYS A 6 18.55 -6.11 -8.80
C LYS A 6 17.12 -5.57 -8.86
N LEU A 7 16.69 -4.93 -7.77
CA LEU A 7 15.37 -4.30 -7.68
C LEU A 7 15.31 -2.91 -8.31
N THR A 8 16.45 -2.24 -8.45
CA THR A 8 16.54 -0.93 -9.12
C THR A 8 17.11 -1.13 -10.53
N PRO A 9 16.48 -0.56 -11.57
CA PRO A 9 17.00 -0.65 -12.93
C PRO A 9 18.36 0.06 -13.05
N SER A 10 19.24 -0.50 -13.89
CA SER A 10 20.52 0.13 -14.26
C SER A 10 20.33 1.30 -15.22
N ASP A 11 19.24 1.28 -16.00
CA ASP A 11 18.89 2.35 -16.93
C ASP A 11 18.57 3.66 -16.17
N PRO A 12 19.28 4.77 -16.44
CA PRO A 12 19.10 6.01 -15.69
C PRO A 12 17.69 6.61 -15.82
N PHE A 13 17.07 6.48 -16.99
CA PHE A 13 15.73 7.04 -17.24
C PHE A 13 14.68 6.29 -16.41
N LYS A 14 14.64 4.95 -16.50
CA LYS A 14 13.75 4.12 -15.69
C LYS A 14 13.98 4.33 -14.19
N LYS A 15 15.24 4.48 -13.76
CA LYS A 15 15.57 4.76 -12.36
C LYS A 15 14.98 6.09 -11.88
N ALA A 16 15.00 7.12 -12.72
CA ALA A 16 14.39 8.41 -12.40
C ALA A 16 12.86 8.32 -12.34
N GLU A 17 12.24 7.59 -13.28
CA GLU A 17 10.80 7.34 -13.27
C GLU A 17 10.35 6.57 -12.02
N ASP A 18 11.07 5.51 -11.65
CA ASP A 18 10.83 4.72 -10.44
C ASP A 18 10.94 5.57 -9.18
N LYS A 19 11.99 6.40 -9.10
CA LYS A 19 12.19 7.32 -7.99
C LYS A 19 11.04 8.31 -7.85
N MET A 20 10.61 8.93 -8.96
CA MET A 20 9.48 9.88 -8.95
C MET A 20 8.18 9.19 -8.53
N LEU A 21 7.92 7.98 -9.01
CA LEU A 21 6.72 7.24 -8.67
C LEU A 21 6.67 6.88 -7.17
N SER A 22 7.81 6.45 -6.63
CA SER A 22 8.00 6.19 -5.20
C SER A 22 7.87 7.46 -4.34
N GLU A 23 8.55 8.55 -4.69
CA GLU A 23 8.53 9.79 -3.91
C GLU A 23 7.12 10.41 -3.86
N THR A 24 6.40 10.35 -4.97
CA THR A 24 5.03 10.87 -5.02
C THR A 24 4.03 10.03 -4.23
N PHE A 25 4.40 8.82 -3.79
CA PHE A 25 3.55 7.95 -2.97
C PHE A 25 3.37 8.48 -1.56
N SER A 26 4.28 9.34 -1.08
CA SER A 26 4.14 10.08 0.19
C SER A 26 2.79 10.79 0.34
N LYS A 27 2.16 11.21 -0.77
CA LYS A 27 0.82 11.80 -0.79
C LYS A 27 -0.27 10.78 -0.43
N VAL A 28 -0.17 9.56 -0.96
CA VAL A 28 -1.09 8.46 -0.61
C VAL A 28 -0.92 8.10 0.85
N ILE A 29 0.33 8.03 1.34
CA ILE A 29 0.63 7.77 2.75
C ILE A 29 -0.03 8.82 3.65
N ALA A 30 0.13 10.12 3.35
CA ALA A 30 -0.50 11.18 4.13
C ALA A 30 -2.05 11.05 4.11
N LEU A 31 -2.64 10.79 2.95
CA LEU A 31 -4.08 10.64 2.81
C LEU A 31 -4.62 9.38 3.50
N TYR A 32 -3.85 8.30 3.54
CA TYR A 32 -4.19 7.07 4.27
C TYR A 32 -4.45 7.36 5.75
N TYR A 33 -3.60 8.18 6.38
CA TYR A 33 -3.79 8.60 7.78
C TYR A 33 -4.81 9.74 7.93
N GLU A 34 -5.00 10.58 6.92
CA GLU A 34 -5.97 11.68 6.94
C GLU A 34 -7.43 11.19 6.83
N VAL A 35 -7.68 10.10 6.07
CA VAL A 35 -9.04 9.59 5.82
C VAL A 35 -9.84 9.38 7.10
N PRO A 36 -9.36 8.61 8.11
CA PRO A 36 -10.11 8.43 9.36
C PRO A 36 -10.39 9.75 10.09
N ALA A 37 -9.42 10.67 10.12
CA ALA A 37 -9.59 11.98 10.76
C ALA A 37 -10.60 12.88 10.00
N SER A 38 -10.66 12.76 8.67
CA SER A 38 -11.58 13.55 7.84
C SER A 38 -13.05 13.19 8.03
N LEU A 39 -13.34 11.96 8.47
CA LEU A 39 -14.68 11.51 8.84
C LEU A 39 -15.18 12.25 10.09
N ALA A 40 -14.31 12.43 11.09
CA ALA A 40 -14.65 13.13 12.33
C ALA A 40 -14.76 14.66 12.16
N ASN A 41 -14.13 15.21 11.11
CA ASN A 41 -14.03 16.65 10.87
C ASN A 41 -14.96 17.14 9.74
N ASP A 42 -15.89 16.32 9.25
CA ASP A 42 -16.80 16.63 8.15
C ASP A 42 -16.10 17.07 6.84
N THR A 43 -14.86 16.64 6.61
CA THR A 43 -14.06 16.97 5.40
C THR A 43 -13.87 15.76 4.46
N PHE A 44 -14.43 14.61 4.80
CA PHE A 44 -14.25 13.35 4.08
C PHE A 44 -14.46 13.43 2.56
N PRO A 45 -15.50 14.09 2.00
CA PRO A 45 -15.66 14.16 0.54
C PRO A 45 -14.47 14.79 -0.18
N VAL A 46 -13.81 15.77 0.44
CA VAL A 46 -12.64 16.44 -0.13
C VAL A 46 -11.42 15.54 -0.04
N THR A 47 -11.20 14.90 1.11
CA THR A 47 -10.08 13.98 1.35
C THR A 47 -10.20 12.74 0.47
N LEU A 48 -11.39 12.15 0.35
CA LEU A 48 -11.68 11.02 -0.55
C LEU A 48 -11.36 11.36 -2.01
N LYS A 49 -11.80 12.53 -2.49
CA LYS A 49 -11.49 12.97 -3.86
C LYS A 49 -9.97 13.07 -4.11
N LYS A 50 -9.21 13.56 -3.14
CA LYS A 50 -7.73 13.61 -3.23
C LYS A 50 -7.15 12.19 -3.24
N TYR A 51 -7.59 11.33 -2.33
CA TYR A 51 -7.14 9.94 -2.23
C TYR A 51 -7.36 9.19 -3.54
N LEU A 52 -8.59 9.18 -4.06
CA LEU A 52 -8.93 8.51 -5.32
C LEU A 52 -8.12 9.06 -6.50
N ARG A 53 -7.88 10.37 -6.55
CA ARG A 53 -7.03 10.97 -7.58
C ARG A 53 -5.59 10.47 -7.50
N GLU A 54 -5.01 10.36 -6.30
CA GLU A 54 -3.66 9.83 -6.16
C GLU A 54 -3.62 8.33 -6.50
N MET A 55 -4.61 7.52 -6.09
CA MET A 55 -4.70 6.10 -6.46
C MET A 55 -4.80 5.91 -7.98
N GLN A 56 -5.58 6.75 -8.68
CA GLN A 56 -5.69 6.73 -10.14
C GLN A 56 -4.33 6.92 -10.84
N ARG A 57 -3.39 7.67 -10.23
CA ARG A 57 -2.05 7.83 -10.80
C ARG A 57 -1.28 6.51 -10.85
N TYR A 58 -1.47 5.65 -9.85
CA TYR A 58 -0.84 4.33 -9.79
C TYR A 58 -1.54 3.32 -10.70
N GLU A 59 -2.86 3.37 -10.78
CA GLU A 59 -3.65 2.61 -11.78
C GLU A 59 -3.14 2.90 -13.21
N ASN A 60 -3.05 4.18 -13.58
CA ASN A 60 -2.54 4.61 -14.89
C ASN A 60 -1.07 4.25 -15.11
N SER A 61 -0.27 4.18 -14.03
CA SER A 61 1.13 3.77 -14.13
C SER A 61 1.24 2.28 -14.42
N LEU A 62 0.42 1.43 -13.80
CA LEU A 62 0.38 0.00 -14.11
C LEU A 62 -0.10 -0.25 -15.54
N GLU A 63 -1.11 0.50 -16.01
CA GLU A 63 -1.57 0.43 -17.40
C GLU A 63 -0.43 0.63 -18.40
N LYS A 64 0.48 1.58 -18.14
CA LYS A 64 1.61 1.89 -19.01
C LYS A 64 2.77 0.91 -18.88
N ARG A 65 2.96 0.30 -17.70
CA ARG A 65 4.18 -0.44 -17.37
C ARG A 65 4.01 -1.96 -17.51
N GLY A 66 2.87 -2.51 -17.12
CA GLY A 66 2.58 -3.94 -17.18
C GLY A 66 2.05 -4.53 -15.87
N ASP A 67 2.44 -5.77 -15.60
CA ASP A 67 1.92 -6.55 -14.46
C ASP A 67 2.36 -6.00 -13.09
N PHE A 68 3.56 -5.43 -13.04
CA PHE A 68 4.20 -4.77 -11.91
C PHE A 68 4.65 -3.36 -12.28
N PHE A 69 5.01 -2.53 -11.30
CA PHE A 69 5.66 -1.25 -11.58
C PHE A 69 7.05 -1.44 -12.23
N GLY A 70 7.68 -2.61 -12.05
CA GLY A 70 8.85 -3.05 -12.81
C GLY A 70 8.58 -3.63 -14.21
N GLY A 71 7.32 -3.70 -14.64
CA GLY A 71 6.89 -4.34 -15.89
C GLY A 71 6.52 -5.81 -15.68
N ALA A 72 7.28 -6.74 -16.26
CA ALA A 72 7.00 -8.18 -16.15
C ALA A 72 7.41 -8.80 -14.80
N LYS A 73 8.20 -8.09 -13.99
CA LYS A 73 8.70 -8.54 -12.68
C LYS A 73 8.61 -7.39 -11.67
N PRO A 74 8.46 -7.68 -10.36
CA PRO A 74 8.47 -6.65 -9.34
C PRO A 74 9.82 -5.93 -9.28
N CYS A 75 9.80 -4.62 -9.07
CA CYS A 75 10.97 -3.78 -8.81
C CYS A 75 10.89 -3.14 -7.42
N MET A 76 11.84 -2.26 -7.10
CA MET A 76 11.89 -1.56 -5.81
C MET A 76 10.60 -0.79 -5.52
N VAL A 77 9.96 -0.19 -6.54
CA VAL A 77 8.71 0.56 -6.34
C VAL A 77 7.60 -0.33 -5.81
N ASP A 78 7.43 -1.53 -6.38
CA ASP A 78 6.41 -2.49 -5.96
C ASP A 78 6.54 -2.79 -4.45
N PHE A 79 7.75 -3.12 -3.99
CA PHE A 79 8.02 -3.42 -2.59
C PHE A 79 7.93 -2.21 -1.68
N MET A 80 8.30 -1.03 -2.17
CA MET A 80 8.25 0.19 -1.38
C MET A 80 6.82 0.64 -1.08
N ILE A 81 5.89 0.49 -2.02
CA ILE A 81 4.51 0.95 -1.81
C ILE A 81 3.61 -0.14 -1.23
N TRP A 82 3.97 -1.42 -1.41
CA TRP A 82 3.24 -2.59 -0.93
C TRP A 82 2.69 -2.48 0.50
N PRO A 83 3.47 -2.03 1.51
CA PRO A 83 3.00 -2.03 2.90
C PRO A 83 1.72 -1.21 3.12
N TRP A 84 1.41 -0.24 2.28
CA TRP A 84 0.17 0.53 2.38
C TRP A 84 -0.99 -0.15 1.67
N PHE A 85 -0.72 -0.84 0.55
CA PHE A 85 -1.73 -1.62 -0.16
C PHE A 85 -2.19 -2.84 0.66
N GLU A 86 -1.26 -3.52 1.35
CA GLU A 86 -1.60 -4.60 2.28
C GLU A 86 -2.57 -4.10 3.39
N ARG A 87 -2.44 -2.84 3.78
CA ARG A 87 -3.21 -2.22 4.87
C ARG A 87 -4.46 -1.46 4.41
N ILE A 88 -4.82 -1.47 3.12
CA ILE A 88 -6.02 -0.79 2.63
C ILE A 88 -7.27 -1.30 3.34
N GLY A 89 -7.34 -2.62 3.59
CA GLY A 89 -8.46 -3.23 4.30
C GLY A 89 -8.74 -2.59 5.66
N VAL A 90 -7.74 -2.00 6.33
CA VAL A 90 -7.94 -1.28 7.60
C VAL A 90 -8.75 0.00 7.41
N ILE A 91 -8.36 0.84 6.45
CA ILE A 91 -9.06 2.11 6.22
C ILE A 91 -10.43 1.90 5.59
N SER A 92 -10.58 0.85 4.78
CA SER A 92 -11.85 0.52 4.13
C SER A 92 -12.93 0.04 5.10
N VAL A 93 -12.57 -0.38 6.33
CA VAL A 93 -13.54 -0.66 7.39
C VAL A 93 -14.37 0.57 7.73
N VAL A 94 -13.75 1.75 7.78
CA VAL A 94 -14.40 3.01 8.18
C VAL A 94 -14.75 3.91 6.99
N ALA A 95 -14.08 3.72 5.86
CA ALA A 95 -14.31 4.45 4.62
C ALA A 95 -14.29 3.48 3.43
N PRO A 96 -15.37 2.70 3.20
CA PRO A 96 -15.43 1.68 2.15
C PRO A 96 -15.11 2.20 0.74
N GLU A 97 -15.34 3.49 0.49
CA GLU A 97 -15.05 4.15 -0.77
C GLU A 97 -13.55 4.25 -1.09
N THR A 98 -12.66 3.95 -0.12
CA THR A 98 -11.21 3.92 -0.31
C THR A 98 -10.68 2.58 -0.81
N ASP A 99 -11.52 1.55 -0.86
CA ASP A 99 -11.13 0.20 -1.24
C ASP A 99 -10.67 0.10 -2.71
N ILE A 100 -9.85 -0.90 -2.99
CA ILE A 100 -9.38 -1.26 -4.33
C ILE A 100 -10.27 -2.38 -4.87
N THR A 101 -11.26 -1.99 -5.66
CA THR A 101 -12.21 -2.90 -6.29
C THR A 101 -11.90 -3.09 -7.76
N GLU A 102 -12.28 -4.26 -8.32
CA GLU A 102 -12.02 -4.57 -9.74
C GLU A 102 -12.77 -3.63 -10.71
N ASP A 103 -13.92 -3.08 -10.30
CA ASP A 103 -14.69 -2.14 -11.12
C ASP A 103 -14.03 -0.76 -11.20
N ARG A 104 -13.30 -0.35 -10.16
CA ARG A 104 -12.72 1.00 -10.07
C ARG A 104 -11.24 1.04 -10.41
N PHE A 105 -10.48 0.06 -9.91
CA PHE A 105 -9.04 -0.02 -10.02
C PHE A 105 -8.60 -1.43 -10.46
N PRO A 106 -9.02 -1.90 -11.64
CA PRO A 106 -8.77 -3.27 -12.11
C PRO A 106 -7.29 -3.64 -12.16
N ARG A 107 -6.40 -2.71 -12.52
CA ARG A 107 -4.96 -2.99 -12.62
C ARG A 107 -4.32 -3.09 -11.25
N LEU A 108 -4.65 -2.19 -10.33
CA LEU A 108 -4.20 -2.29 -8.94
C LEU A 108 -4.73 -3.55 -8.27
N ALA A 109 -6.00 -3.90 -8.46
CA ALA A 109 -6.58 -5.13 -7.91
C ALA A 109 -5.82 -6.38 -8.43
N ALA A 110 -5.56 -6.44 -9.73
CA ALA A 110 -4.78 -7.53 -10.32
C ALA A 110 -3.31 -7.53 -9.85
N TRP A 111 -2.70 -6.36 -9.69
CA TRP A 111 -1.35 -6.22 -9.17
C TRP A 111 -1.26 -6.68 -7.71
N MET A 112 -2.23 -6.34 -6.86
CA MET A 112 -2.29 -6.81 -5.48
C MET A 112 -2.35 -8.34 -5.41
N LYS A 113 -3.16 -8.98 -6.26
CA LYS A 113 -3.19 -10.45 -6.36
C LYS A 113 -1.81 -11.03 -6.67
N ARG A 114 -1.11 -10.47 -7.66
CA ARG A 114 0.26 -10.89 -8.00
C ARG A 114 1.28 -10.62 -6.89
N MET A 115 1.15 -9.52 -6.16
CA MET A 115 2.04 -9.22 -5.03
C MET A 115 1.90 -10.26 -3.93
N TYR A 116 0.68 -10.73 -3.64
CA TYR A 116 0.45 -11.83 -2.68
C TYR A 116 1.03 -13.18 -3.11
N GLU A 117 1.44 -13.34 -4.37
CA GLU A 117 2.12 -14.56 -4.86
C GLU A 117 3.66 -14.49 -4.68
N ILE A 118 4.21 -13.33 -4.31
CA ILE A 118 5.66 -13.15 -4.17
C ILE A 118 6.13 -13.71 -2.82
N PRO A 119 7.15 -14.60 -2.78
CA PRO A 119 7.65 -15.17 -1.53
C PRO A 119 8.07 -14.14 -0.48
N ALA A 120 8.70 -13.04 -0.88
CA ALA A 120 9.08 -11.97 0.04
C ALA A 120 7.87 -11.31 0.71
N VAL A 121 6.78 -11.12 -0.03
CA VAL A 121 5.53 -10.56 0.50
C VAL A 121 4.86 -11.56 1.43
N ILE A 122 4.72 -12.81 1.00
CA ILE A 122 4.12 -13.89 1.81
C ILE A 122 4.84 -14.04 3.15
N ASN A 123 6.18 -14.05 3.13
CA ASN A 123 6.99 -14.25 4.33
C ASN A 123 6.92 -13.08 5.32
N THR A 124 6.49 -11.90 4.88
CA THR A 124 6.32 -10.71 5.73
C THR A 124 4.85 -10.32 5.91
N TYR A 125 3.93 -11.14 5.42
CA TYR A 125 2.50 -10.85 5.45
C TYR A 125 1.99 -10.80 6.88
N VAL A 126 1.18 -9.77 7.17
CA VAL A 126 0.47 -9.64 8.43
C VAL A 126 -1.02 -9.75 8.16
N LYS A 127 -1.71 -10.57 8.98
CA LYS A 127 -3.14 -10.80 8.84
C LYS A 127 -3.94 -9.49 8.99
N PRO A 128 -5.05 -9.31 8.26
CA PRO A 128 -5.82 -8.07 8.28
C PRO A 128 -6.37 -7.76 9.67
N GLU A 129 -6.69 -8.79 10.46
CA GLU A 129 -7.19 -8.63 11.83
C GLU A 129 -6.12 -8.05 12.75
N HIS A 130 -4.85 -8.42 12.57
CA HIS A 130 -3.74 -7.90 13.37
C HIS A 130 -3.47 -6.43 13.04
N HIS A 131 -3.51 -6.07 11.74
CA HIS A 131 -3.44 -4.66 11.34
C HIS A 131 -4.60 -3.87 11.97
N SER A 132 -5.82 -4.36 11.83
CA SER A 132 -7.03 -3.71 12.36
C SER A 132 -6.94 -3.49 13.88
N HIS A 133 -6.48 -4.51 14.62
CA HIS A 133 -6.26 -4.41 16.06
C HIS A 133 -5.20 -3.37 16.43
N PHE A 134 -4.04 -3.39 15.75
CA PHE A 134 -2.99 -2.42 15.99
C PHE A 134 -3.46 -0.98 15.73
N PHE A 135 -4.16 -0.74 14.61
CA PHE A 135 -4.64 0.61 14.29
C PHE A 135 -5.74 1.10 15.24
N LYS A 136 -6.59 0.19 15.73
CA LYS A 136 -7.56 0.50 16.79
C LYS A 136 -6.86 0.95 18.08
N THR A 137 -5.93 0.15 18.60
CA THR A 137 -5.21 0.46 19.84
C THR A 137 -4.32 1.69 19.72
N LEU A 138 -3.74 1.92 18.54
CA LEU A 138 -3.02 3.15 18.20
C LEU A 138 -3.93 4.39 18.30
N HIS A 139 -5.15 4.32 17.75
CA HIS A 139 -6.12 5.40 17.84
C HIS A 139 -6.58 5.65 19.29
N GLU A 140 -6.71 4.60 20.10
CA GLU A 140 -7.03 4.68 21.53
C GLU A 140 -5.84 5.20 22.39
N GLY A 141 -4.67 5.45 21.80
CA GLY A 141 -3.49 5.96 22.49
C GLY A 141 -2.71 4.91 23.28
N SER A 142 -3.00 3.61 23.08
CA SER A 142 -2.36 2.49 23.77
C SER A 142 -1.94 1.38 22.79
N PRO A 143 -1.09 1.68 21.80
CA PRO A 143 -0.74 0.74 20.72
C PRO A 143 -0.17 -0.57 21.26
N GLU A 144 -0.80 -1.69 20.87
CA GLU A 144 -0.34 -3.04 21.24
C GLU A 144 0.57 -3.60 20.14
N TYR A 145 1.89 -3.49 20.34
CA TYR A 145 2.89 -3.96 19.37
C TYR A 145 3.05 -5.49 19.35
N ASP A 146 2.73 -6.17 20.44
CA ASP A 146 2.93 -7.61 20.62
C ASP A 146 1.67 -8.45 20.30
N HIS A 147 0.66 -7.84 19.68
CA HIS A 147 -0.58 -8.52 19.35
C HIS A 147 -0.33 -9.73 18.43
N GLY A 148 -0.76 -10.92 18.86
CA GLY A 148 -0.59 -12.16 18.11
C GLY A 148 0.79 -12.80 18.24
N VAL A 149 1.70 -12.22 19.05
CA VAL A 149 2.92 -12.92 19.47
C VAL A 149 2.51 -13.97 20.50
N LEU A 150 2.85 -15.24 20.25
CA LEU A 150 2.75 -16.27 21.28
C LEU A 150 3.73 -15.90 22.40
N GLN A 151 3.20 -15.48 23.56
CA GLN A 151 4.04 -15.32 24.73
C GLN A 151 4.61 -16.69 25.09
N SER A 152 5.90 -16.89 24.78
CA SER A 152 6.65 -18.00 25.33
C SER A 152 6.73 -17.79 26.84
N ASN A 153 6.01 -18.61 27.61
CA ASN A 153 6.23 -18.71 29.05
C ASN A 153 7.69 -19.13 29.27
N LEU A 154 8.54 -18.15 29.56
CA LEU A 154 9.85 -18.36 30.17
C LEU A 154 9.68 -18.54 31.67
#